data_AF-A0A934KJC5-F1
#
_entry.id   AF-A0A934KJC5-F1
#
_cell.length_a   1.000
_cell.length_b   1.000
_cell.length_c   1.000
_cell.angle_alpha   90.00
_cell.angle_beta   90.00
_cell.angle_gamma   90.00
#
_symmetry.space_group_name_H-M   'P 1'
#
loop_
_entity.id
_entity.type
_entity.pdbx_description
1 polymer ?
#
loop_
_entity_poly.entity_id
_entity_poly.type
_entity_poly.pdbx_seq_one_letter_code
_entity_poly.pdbx_strand_id
1 'polypeptide(L)' 'MDNPKNGAVGHKGYVLSVMLEILTGVLTGSRFGLDARAHSHLAGGVGHLLIRVRPDLFVDPERFLESVEKLVAQLR' A
#
# COMPACT_ATOMS: atom_id res chain seq x y z
N MET A 1 -22.85 20.39 -2.36
CA MET A 1 -21.50 20.36 -1.77
C MET A 1 -20.75 19.22 -2.42
N ASP A 2 -20.15 19.54 -3.56
CA ASP A 2 -19.36 18.61 -4.36
C ASP A 2 -17.97 18.50 -3.72
N ASN A 3 -17.60 17.31 -3.27
CA ASN A 3 -16.25 17.06 -2.77
C ASN A 3 -15.52 16.27 -3.84
N PRO A 4 -14.73 16.92 -4.71
CA PRO A 4 -13.98 16.19 -5.72
C PRO A 4 -12.84 15.49 -4.98
N LYS A 5 -13.07 14.22 -4.61
CA LYS A 5 -11.98 13.32 -4.24
C LYS A 5 -11.17 13.13 -5.51
N ASN A 6 -10.18 14.01 -5.73
CA ASN A 6 -9.14 13.90 -6.74
C ASN A 6 -8.23 12.70 -6.40
N GLY A 7 -8.82 11.51 -6.35
CA GLY A 7 -8.25 10.31 -5.77
C GLY A 7 -7.82 9.34 -6.84
N ALA A 8 -6.88 9.72 -7.69
CA ALA A 8 -5.91 8.83 -8.34
C ALA A 8 -5.13 9.57 -9.42
N VAL A 9 -3.82 9.29 -9.46
CA VAL A 9 -2.92 9.59 -10.57
C VAL A 9 -3.33 8.72 -11.78
N GLY A 10 -4.44 9.05 -12.44
CA GLY A 10 -4.95 8.38 -13.65
C GLY A 10 -5.02 6.84 -13.57
N HIS A 11 -4.82 6.17 -14.70
CA HIS A 11 -4.89 4.70 -14.79
C HIS A 11 -3.83 3.98 -13.95
N LYS A 12 -2.70 4.63 -13.61
CA LYS A 12 -1.66 4.05 -12.74
C LYS A 12 -2.12 4.00 -11.28
N GLY A 13 -2.72 5.09 -10.79
CA GLY A 13 -3.29 5.15 -9.45
C GLY A 13 -4.43 4.15 -9.26
N TYR A 14 -5.25 3.96 -10.31
CA TYR A 14 -6.29 2.93 -10.32
C TYR A 14 -5.71 1.52 -10.17
N VAL A 15 -4.73 1.14 -11.00
CA VAL A 15 -4.11 -0.20 -10.92
C VAL A 15 -3.47 -0.44 -9.55
N LEU A 16 -2.75 0.54 -9.00
CA LEU A 16 -2.18 0.42 -7.65
C LEU A 16 -3.27 0.23 -6.58
N SER A 17 -4.39 0.94 -6.69
CA SER A 17 -5.51 0.79 -5.75
C SER A 17 -6.15 -0.60 -5.83
N VAL A 18 -6.31 -1.14 -7.03
CA VAL A 18 -6.81 -2.51 -7.24
C VAL A 18 -5.85 -3.55 -6.65
N MET A 19 -4.54 -3.40 -6.87
CA MET A 19 -3.53 -4.30 -6.29
C MET A 19 -3.56 -4.28 -4.76
N LEU A 20 -3.72 -3.10 -4.15
CA LEU A 20 -3.85 -2.98 -2.71
C LEU A 20 -5.12 -3.69 -2.20
N GLU A 21 -6.26 -3.54 -2.86
CA GLU A 21 -7.51 -4.20 -2.46
C GLU A 21 -7.40 -5.73 -2.49
N ILE A 22 -6.69 -6.28 -3.49
CA ILE A 22 -6.41 -7.71 -3.57
C ILE A 22 -5.54 -8.14 -2.38
N LEU A 23 -4.48 -7.39 -2.10
CA LEU A 23 -3.48 -7.72 -1.08
C LEU A 23 -3.98 -7.52 0.36
N THR A 24 -4.80 -6.51 0.61
CA THR A 24 -5.28 -6.19 1.95
C THR A 24 -6.66 -6.79 2.20
N GLY A 25 -7.57 -6.78 1.22
CA GLY A 25 -8.93 -7.29 1.34
C GLY A 25 -9.00 -8.79 1.06
N VAL A 26 -8.86 -9.15 -0.21
CA VAL A 26 -9.07 -10.54 -0.69
C VAL A 26 -8.12 -11.53 -0.04
N LEU A 27 -6.81 -11.22 -0.04
CA LEU A 27 -5.77 -12.12 0.47
C LEU A 27 -5.90 -12.37 1.97
N THR A 28 -6.33 -11.37 2.75
CA THR A 28 -6.43 -11.49 4.21
C THR A 28 -7.76 -12.09 4.67
N GLY A 29 -8.71 -12.28 3.75
CA GLY A 29 -10.08 -12.70 4.06
C GLY A 29 -10.96 -11.59 4.65
N SER A 30 -10.53 -10.32 4.57
CA SER A 30 -11.34 -9.17 4.96
C SER A 30 -12.44 -8.89 3.93
N ARG A 31 -13.42 -8.06 4.32
CA ARG A 31 -14.32 -7.43 3.34
C ARG A 31 -13.50 -6.65 2.31
N PHE A 32 -13.95 -6.68 1.06
CA PHE A 32 -13.28 -6.05 -0.07
C PHE A 32 -14.28 -5.32 -0.99
N GLY A 33 -13.78 -4.44 -1.85
CA GLY A 33 -14.55 -3.71 -2.85
C GLY A 33 -15.62 -2.83 -2.22
N LEU A 34 -16.86 -2.97 -2.67
CA LEU A 34 -17.98 -2.15 -2.19
C LEU A 34 -18.38 -2.46 -0.74
N ASP A 35 -17.94 -3.61 -0.21
CA ASP A 35 -18.20 -4.07 1.15
C ASP A 35 -17.11 -3.64 2.15
N ALA A 36 -15.98 -3.09 1.68
CA ALA A 36 -14.84 -2.63 2.49
C ALA A 36 -15.09 -1.26 3.18
N ARG A 37 -16.29 -1.06 3.73
CA ARG A 37 -16.71 0.23 4.28
C ARG A 37 -16.39 0.32 5.77
N ALA A 38 -15.26 0.98 6.07
CA ALA A 38 -14.77 1.17 7.44
C ALA A 38 -15.79 1.74 8.44
N HIS A 39 -16.67 2.65 7.98
CA HIS A 39 -17.58 3.41 8.85
C HIS A 39 -19.01 2.86 8.89
N SER A 40 -19.35 1.82 8.12
CA SER A 40 -20.69 1.23 8.12
C SER A 40 -20.83 0.00 9.01
N HIS A 41 -19.75 -0.45 9.64
CA HIS A 41 -19.74 -1.65 10.47
C HIS A 41 -19.07 -1.35 11.81
N LEU A 42 -19.79 -1.62 12.91
CA LEU A 42 -19.27 -1.43 14.28
C LEU A 42 -18.01 -2.26 14.57
N ALA A 43 -17.82 -3.38 13.87
CA ALA A 43 -16.63 -4.23 13.96
C ALA A 43 -15.50 -3.83 12.99
N GLY A 44 -15.66 -2.74 12.23
CA GLY A 44 -14.76 -2.38 11.14
C GLY A 44 -15.03 -3.17 9.84
N GLY A 45 -14.20 -2.94 8.82
CA GLY A 45 -14.36 -3.55 7.50
C GLY A 45 -13.22 -3.25 6.53
N VAL A 46 -12.01 -3.02 7.06
CA VAL A 46 -10.82 -2.78 6.25
C VAL A 46 -9.80 -3.88 6.47
N GLY A 47 -9.19 -4.31 5.38
CA GLY A 47 -8.10 -5.26 5.40
C GLY A 47 -6.78 -4.58 5.71
N HIS A 48 -5.93 -5.26 6.48
CA HIS A 48 -4.58 -4.79 6.78
C HIS A 48 -3.55 -5.81 6.32
N LEU A 49 -2.51 -5.35 5.64
CA LEU A 49 -1.37 -6.17 5.25
C LEU A 49 -0.09 -5.57 5.83
N LEU A 50 0.70 -6.41 6.50
CA LEU A 50 2.07 -6.08 6.93
C LEU A 50 3.04 -6.96 6.17
N ILE A 51 4.00 -6.34 5.48
CA ILE A 51 5.07 -7.04 4.76
C ILE A 51 6.38 -6.75 5.48
N ARG A 52 7.08 -7.81 5.88
CA ARG A 52 8.45 -7.73 6.35
C ARG A 52 9.37 -8.38 5.32
N VAL A 53 10.31 -7.60 4.81
CA VAL A 53 11.39 -8.09 3.94
C VAL A 53 12.66 -8.18 4.77
N ARG A 54 13.46 -9.22 4.50
CA ARG A 54 14.83 -9.38 5.01
C ARG A 54 15.83 -9.02 3.91
N PRO A 55 16.33 -7.77 3.84
CA PRO A 55 17.17 -7.32 2.73
C PRO A 55 18.48 -8.11 2.63
N ASP A 56 18.99 -8.57 3.77
CA ASP A 56 20.21 -9.37 3.92
C ASP A 56 20.20 -10.70 3.14
N LEU A 57 19.01 -11.19 2.76
CA LEU A 57 18.86 -12.39 1.94
C LEU A 57 19.03 -12.13 0.43
N PHE A 58 19.05 -10.85 0.01
CA PHE A 58 19.08 -10.46 -1.40
C PHE A 58 20.28 -9.58 -1.75
N VAL A 59 20.74 -8.79 -0.79
CA VAL A 59 21.82 -7.82 -0.97
C VAL A 59 22.62 -7.70 0.32
N ASP A 60 23.91 -7.42 0.18
CA ASP A 60 24.76 -7.08 1.32
C ASP A 60 24.15 -5.90 2.12
N PRO A 61 24.04 -6.00 3.46
CA PRO A 61 23.38 -4.98 4.27
C PRO A 61 23.99 -3.59 4.16
N GLU A 62 25.33 -3.49 4.10
CA GLU A 62 26.03 -2.20 4.00
C GLU A 62 25.74 -1.57 2.64
N ARG A 63 25.81 -2.36 1.56
CA ARG A 63 25.46 -1.90 0.21
C ARG A 63 24.02 -1.43 0.08
N PHE A 64 23.09 -2.08 0.78
CA PHE A 64 21.69 -1.66 0.80
C PHE A 64 21.54 -0.28 1.45
N LEU A 65 22.16 -0.07 2.61
CA LEU A 65 22.13 1.20 3.33
C LEU A 65 22.80 2.32 2.52
N GLU A 66 23.95 2.07 1.91
CA GLU A 66 24.62 3.04 1.03
C GLU A 66 23.72 3.45 -0.16
N SER A 67 22.99 2.49 -0.73
CA SER A 67 22.09 2.76 -1.85
C SER A 67 20.90 3.63 -1.41
N VAL A 68 20.36 3.40 -0.21
CA VAL A 68 19.31 4.23 0.38
C VAL A 68 19.83 5.65 0.63
N GLU A 69 21.03 5.80 1.19
CA GLU A 69 21.65 7.12 1.41
C GLU A 69 21.87 7.88 0.10
N LYS A 70 22.39 7.21 -0.93
CA LYS A 70 22.56 7.79 -2.27
C LYS A 70 21.22 8.26 -2.84
N LEU A 71 20.16 7.47 -2.71
CA LEU A 71 18.81 7.87 -3.14
C LEU A 71 18.32 9.11 -2.38
N VAL A 72 18.45 9.12 -1.06
CA VAL A 72 18.04 10.27 -0.23
C VAL A 72 18.80 11.54 -0.61
N ALA A 73 20.11 11.43 -0.90
CA ALA A 73 20.91 12.56 -1.33
C ALA A 73 20.46 13.14 -2.69
N GLN A 74 19.96 12.29 -3.61
CA GLN A 74 19.44 12.74 -4.92
C GLN A 74 18.07 13.44 -4.84
N LEU A 75 17.33 13.23 -3.77
CA LEU A 75 16.00 13.81 -3.56
C LEU A 75 16.01 15.14 -2.81
N ARG A 76 17.19 15.56 -2.30
CA ARG A 76 17.40 16.86 -1.65
C ARG A 76 17.79 17.92 -2.67
#